data_AF-A0A518H473-F1
#
_entry.id   AF-A0A518H473-F1
#
_cell.length_a   1.000
_cell.length_b   1.000
_cell.length_c   1.000
_cell.angle_alpha   90.00
_cell.angle_beta   90.00
_cell.angle_gamma   90.00
#
_symmetry.space_group_name_H-M   'P 1'
#
loop_
_entity.id
_entity.type
_entity.pdbx_description
1 polymer ?
#
loop_
_entity_poly.entity_id
_entity_poly.type
_entity_poly.pdbx_seq_one_letter_code
_entity_poly.pdbx_strand_id
1 'polypeptide(L)'
;MGWIIRELPGWYLEAEFHGVWVSPAGQHVDLTSRQGDAALLFLPDPGRAYRGEGLPNRYLALSPSPEVQAVVRMEEMHARLRSEAESLGRRERVQPGSAGRNDPCPCGSGLKYKKCCGHAAR
;
A
#
# COMPACT_ATOMS: atom_id res chain seq x y z
N MET A 1 12.05 0.88 -5.09
CA MET A 1 10.97 1.22 -4.15
C MET A 1 11.43 2.35 -3.25
N GLY A 2 10.51 3.09 -2.67
CA GLY A 2 10.85 4.24 -1.84
C GLY A 2 9.59 4.97 -1.39
N TRP A 3 9.73 6.27 -1.18
CA TRP A 3 8.68 7.10 -0.63
C TRP A 3 8.43 8.28 -1.54
N ILE A 4 7.18 8.55 -1.90
CA ILE A 4 6.79 9.88 -2.36
C ILE A 4 6.66 10.75 -1.12
N ILE A 5 7.35 11.89 -1.11
CA ILE A 5 7.29 12.87 -0.05
C ILE A 5 6.45 14.05 -0.51
N ARG A 6 5.41 14.38 0.27
CA ARG A 6 4.56 15.56 0.07
C ARG A 6 4.60 16.42 1.31
N GLU A 7 4.58 17.73 1.12
CA GLU A 7 4.49 18.68 2.22
C GLU A 7 3.09 19.30 2.25
N LEU A 8 2.51 19.36 3.44
CA LEU A 8 1.50 20.35 3.76
C LEU A 8 2.22 21.55 4.40
N PRO A 9 2.35 22.69 3.69
CA PRO A 9 3.33 23.73 4.04
C PRO A 9 3.29 24.16 5.50
N GLY A 10 4.40 23.95 6.22
CA GLY A 10 4.56 24.34 7.63
C GLY A 10 3.83 23.47 8.66
N TRP A 11 3.09 22.45 8.23
CA TRP A 11 2.35 21.54 9.12
C TRP A 11 3.07 20.21 9.25
N TYR A 12 3.15 19.43 8.17
CA TYR A 12 3.77 18.11 8.19
C TYR A 12 4.26 17.66 6.81
N LEU A 13 5.16 16.69 6.81
CA LEU A 13 5.49 15.87 5.64
C LEU A 13 4.69 14.57 5.69
N GLU A 14 4.17 14.15 4.55
CA GLU A 14 3.61 12.83 4.32
C GLU A 14 4.58 12.02 3.46
N ALA A 15 4.86 10.79 3.86
CA ALA A 15 5.62 9.81 3.10
C ALA A 15 4.71 8.63 2.75
N GLU A 16 4.40 8.48 1.47
CA GLU A 16 3.64 7.36 0.91
C GLU A 16 4.58 6.35 0.27
N PHE A 17 4.45 5.06 0.64
CA PHE A 17 5.30 4.02 0.07
C PHE A 17 4.93 3.78 -1.39
N HIS A 18 5.90 4.02 -2.28
CA HIS A 18 5.64 4.06 -3.72
C HIS A 18 6.73 3.38 -4.54
N GLY A 19 6.33 2.95 -5.73
CA GLY A 19 7.24 2.44 -6.76
C GLY A 19 7.36 3.44 -7.91
N VAL A 20 8.58 3.90 -8.20
CA VAL A 20 8.89 4.62 -9.43
C VAL A 20 9.68 3.71 -10.37
N TRP A 21 9.48 3.90 -11.67
CA TRP A 21 10.34 3.30 -12.66
C TRP A 21 11.62 4.12 -12.81
N VAL A 22 12.75 3.44 -13.02
CA VAL A 22 14.03 4.09 -13.33
C VAL A 22 14.34 3.81 -14.78
N SER A 23 14.46 4.85 -15.59
CA SER A 23 14.81 4.71 -17.00
C SER A 23 16.26 4.22 -17.19
N PRO A 24 16.62 3.67 -18.36
CA PRO A 24 18.02 3.36 -18.66
C PRO A 24 18.97 4.56 -18.54
N ALA A 25 18.44 5.78 -18.71
CA ALA A 25 19.18 7.03 -18.51
C ALA A 25 19.23 7.49 -17.03
N GLY A 26 18.70 6.70 -16.10
CA GLY A 26 18.69 6.99 -14.67
C GLY A 26 17.58 7.93 -14.19
N GLN A 27 16.60 8.24 -15.03
CA GLN A 27 15.50 9.14 -14.65
C GLN A 27 14.41 8.40 -13.88
N HIS A 28 13.93 8.98 -12.80
CA HIS A 28 12.78 8.48 -12.05
C HIS A 28 11.48 8.92 -12.72
N VAL A 29 10.61 7.97 -13.02
CA VAL A 29 9.29 8.20 -13.63
C VAL A 29 8.22 7.55 -12.77
N ASP A 30 7.29 8.35 -12.27
CA ASP A 30 6.09 7.86 -11.60
C ASP A 30 5.01 7.57 -12.64
N LEU A 31 4.70 6.29 -12.84
CA LEU A 31 3.69 5.82 -13.79
C LEU A 31 2.24 6.07 -13.30
N THR A 32 2.08 6.51 -12.05
CA THR A 32 0.78 6.79 -11.41
C THR A 32 0.50 8.28 -11.25
N SER A 33 1.39 9.14 -11.75
CA SER A 33 1.24 10.59 -11.68
C SER A 33 -0.09 11.04 -12.29
N ARG A 34 -0.80 11.92 -11.56
CA ARG A 34 -2.07 12.50 -11.99
C ARG A 34 -1.79 13.85 -12.65
N GLN A 35 -2.62 14.23 -13.62
CA GLN A 35 -2.51 15.56 -14.24
C GLN A 35 -2.63 16.66 -13.18
N GLY A 36 -1.60 17.51 -13.07
CA GLY A 36 -1.56 18.61 -12.11
C GLY A 36 -0.64 18.37 -10.90
N ASP A 37 -0.03 17.19 -10.77
CA ASP A 37 0.99 16.96 -9.74
C ASP A 37 2.24 17.81 -10.07
N ALA A 38 2.45 18.89 -9.33
CA ALA A 38 3.72 19.62 -9.34
C ALA A 38 4.83 18.67 -8.83
N ALA A 39 6.05 18.83 -9.37
CA ALA A 39 7.24 18.01 -9.13
C ALA A 39 7.20 17.16 -7.84
N LEU A 40 7.03 15.84 -8.00
CA LEU A 40 6.99 14.88 -6.90
C LEU A 40 8.42 14.60 -6.41
N LEU A 41 8.66 14.76 -5.10
CA LEU A 41 9.90 14.31 -4.48
C LEU A 41 9.81 12.82 -4.19
N PHE A 42 10.72 12.03 -4.79
CA PHE A 42 10.86 10.61 -4.49
C PHE A 42 12.14 10.35 -3.71
N LEU A 43 12.01 9.69 -2.56
CA LEU A 43 13.12 9.23 -1.71
C LEU A 43 13.32 7.72 -1.87
N PRO A 44 14.40 7.25 -2.53
CA PRO A 44 14.68 5.82 -2.66
C PRO A 44 14.90 5.15 -1.30
N ASP A 45 14.35 3.94 -1.14
CA ASP A 45 14.59 3.09 0.03
C ASP A 45 15.03 1.70 -0.44
N PRO A 46 16.35 1.47 -0.64
CA PRO A 46 16.87 0.22 -1.19
C PRO A 46 16.68 -0.97 -0.24
N GLY A 47 16.43 -0.72 1.05
CA GLY A 47 16.15 -1.77 2.03
C GLY A 47 14.73 -2.34 1.94
N ARG A 48 13.85 -1.72 1.14
CA ARG A 48 12.45 -2.14 1.00
C ARG A 48 12.17 -2.85 -0.32
N ALA A 49 11.42 -3.94 -0.20
CA ALA A 49 10.80 -4.64 -1.31
C ALA A 49 9.28 -4.65 -1.11
N TYR A 50 8.53 -4.43 -2.18
CA TYR A 50 7.08 -4.63 -2.16
C TYR A 50 6.77 -6.12 -2.03
N ARG A 51 6.08 -6.52 -0.96
CA ARG A 51 5.74 -7.93 -0.67
C ARG A 51 4.25 -8.23 -0.88
N GLY A 52 3.55 -7.39 -1.65
CA GLY A 52 2.11 -7.53 -1.89
C GLY A 52 1.23 -6.83 -0.84
N GLU A 53 1.83 -6.24 0.19
CA GLU A 53 1.16 -5.42 1.20
C GLU A 53 1.62 -3.96 1.05
N GLY A 54 0.67 -3.04 1.01
CA GLY A 54 0.96 -1.60 1.10
C GLY A 54 1.39 -1.25 2.51
N LEU A 55 2.40 -0.39 2.64
CA LEU A 55 2.78 0.16 3.94
C LEU A 55 1.89 1.36 4.24
N PRO A 56 1.46 1.56 5.50
CA PRO A 56 0.74 2.77 5.85
C PRO A 56 1.62 4.00 5.63
N ASN A 57 0.99 5.10 5.21
CA ASN A 57 1.65 6.39 5.08
C ASN A 57 2.26 6.80 6.43
N ARG A 58 3.38 7.50 6.36
CA ARG A 58 4.10 8.01 7.52
C ARG A 58 4.07 9.53 7.50
N TYR A 59 4.04 10.13 8.69
CA TYR A 59 3.92 11.57 8.83
C TYR A 59 5.02 12.11 9.74
N LEU A 60 5.55 13.29 9.43
CA LEU A 60 6.51 14.01 10.26
C LEU A 60 5.99 15.44 10.48
N ALA A 61 5.72 15.81 11.72
CA ALA A 61 5.35 17.18 12.07
C ALA A 61 6.52 18.14 11.81
N LEU A 62 6.24 19.26 11.14
CA LEU A 62 7.19 20.35 10.91
C LEU A 62 7.05 21.48 11.94
N SER A 63 5.93 21.50 12.68
CA SER A 63 5.64 22.48 13.72
C SER A 63 5.57 21.82 15.11
N PRO A 64 6.10 22.47 16.16
CA PRO A 64 6.00 21.97 17.53
C PRO A 64 4.61 22.20 18.16
N SER A 65 3.67 22.87 17.47
CA SER A 65 2.31 23.12 17.97
C SER A 65 1.61 21.82 18.41
N PRO A 66 0.98 21.80 19.61
CA PRO A 66 0.21 20.65 20.07
C PRO A 66 -0.92 20.24 19.11
N GLU A 67 -1.51 21.21 18.41
CA GLU A 67 -2.57 21.02 17.42
C GLU A 67 -2.03 20.29 16.18
N VAL A 68 -0.89 20.72 15.64
CA VAL A 68 -0.24 20.05 14.50
C VAL A 68 0.18 18.64 14.88
N GLN A 69 0.72 18.44 16.07
CA GLN A 69 1.06 17.10 16.57
C GLN A 69 -0.19 16.21 16.71
N ALA A 70 -1.33 16.77 17.14
CA ALA A 70 -2.59 16.04 17.23
C ALA A 70 -3.10 15.60 15.86
N VAL A 71 -3.04 16.49 14.86
CA VAL A 71 -3.39 16.16 13.48
C VAL A 71 -2.50 15.05 12.94
N VAL A 72 -1.17 15.14 13.11
CA VAL A 72 -0.24 14.08 12.67
C VAL A 72 -0.56 12.73 13.33
N ARG A 73 -0.89 12.70 14.62
CA ARG A 73 -1.33 11.46 15.30
C ARG A 73 -2.62 10.90 14.70
N MET A 74 -3.58 11.76 14.36
CA MET A 74 -4.83 11.34 13.71
C MET A 74 -4.58 10.80 12.30
N GLU A 75 -3.72 11.44 11.52
CA GLU A 75 -3.34 10.97 10.18
C GLU A 75 -2.60 9.62 10.22
N GLU A 76 -1.67 9.43 11.18
CA GLU A 76 -1.03 8.12 11.39
C GLU A 76 -2.05 7.04 11.75
N MET A 77 -3.05 7.35 12.58
CA MET A 77 -4.13 6.42 12.90
C MET A 77 -4.98 6.09 11.67
N HIS A 78 -5.38 7.10 10.90
CA HIS A 78 -6.17 6.91 9.67
C HIS A 78 -5.40 6.09 8.62
N ALA A 79 -4.11 6.35 8.44
CA ALA A 79 -3.28 5.59 7.50
C ALA A 79 -3.15 4.12 7.89
N ARG A 80 -3.02 3.82 9.18
CA ARG A 80 -3.03 2.43 9.69
C ARG A 80 -4.36 1.74 9.41
N LEU A 81 -5.47 2.38 9.78
CA LEU A 81 -6.82 1.82 9.58
C LEU A 81 -7.12 1.59 8.10
N ARG A 82 -6.73 2.50 7.22
CA ARG A 82 -6.88 2.35 5.77
C ARG A 82 -6.08 1.15 5.24
N SER A 83 -4.80 1.04 5.61
CA SER A 83 -3.95 -0.09 5.20
C SER A 83 -4.49 -1.43 5.71
N GLU A 84 -5.01 -1.48 6.94
CA GLU A 84 -5.64 -2.67 7.49
C GLU A 84 -6.93 -3.03 6.74
N ALA A 85 -7.82 -2.05 6.48
CA ALA A 85 -9.05 -2.26 5.72
C ALA A 85 -8.77 -2.75 4.29
N GLU A 86 -7.77 -2.18 3.62
CA GLU A 86 -7.33 -2.65 2.29
C GLU A 86 -6.79 -4.08 2.33
N SER A 87 -6.01 -4.42 3.37
CA SER A 87 -5.46 -5.76 3.57
C SER A 87 -6.58 -6.78 3.81
N LEU A 88 -7.58 -6.44 4.61
CA LEU A 88 -8.78 -7.26 4.82
C LEU A 88 -9.59 -7.43 3.54
N GLY A 89 -9.86 -6.34 2.81
CA GLY A 89 -10.58 -6.37 1.55
C GLY A 89 -9.86 -7.14 0.43
N ARG A 90 -8.52 -7.18 0.44
CA ARG A 90 -7.72 -8.03 -0.47
C ARG A 90 -7.85 -9.51 -0.10
N ARG A 91 -7.84 -9.86 1.18
CA ARG A 91 -8.06 -11.25 1.64
C ARG A 91 -9.43 -11.76 1.22
N GLU A 92 -10.45 -10.91 1.32
CA GLU A 92 -11.83 -11.25 0.94
C GLU A 92 -12.02 -11.34 -0.58
N ARG A 93 -11.27 -10.56 -1.38
CA ARG A 93 -11.28 -10.63 -2.86
C ARG A 93 -10.62 -11.86 -3.46
N VAL A 94 -9.96 -12.71 -2.66
CA VAL A 94 -9.58 -14.06 -3.10
C VAL A 94 -10.87 -14.89 -3.16
N GLN A 95 -11.68 -14.63 -4.20
CA GLN A 95 -12.92 -15.35 -4.41
C GLN A 95 -12.61 -16.84 -4.66
N PRO A 96 -13.41 -17.76 -4.11
CA PRO A 96 -13.28 -19.19 -4.38
C PRO A 96 -13.52 -19.60 -5.84
N GLY A 97 -13.73 -18.66 -6.77
CA GLY A 97 -13.92 -18.91 -8.20
C GLY A 97 -12.67 -18.74 -9.08
N SER A 98 -11.57 -18.18 -8.59
CA SER A 98 -10.35 -17.97 -9.40
C SER A 98 -9.28 -19.05 -9.20
N ALA A 99 -9.41 -19.87 -8.14
CA ALA A 99 -8.53 -21.01 -7.93
C ALA A 99 -8.86 -22.11 -8.95
N GLY A 100 -7.89 -22.47 -9.78
CA GLY A 100 -8.01 -23.62 -10.66
C GLY A 100 -8.33 -24.87 -9.85
N ARG A 101 -9.05 -25.82 -10.46
CA ARG A 101 -9.54 -27.04 -9.78
C ARG A 101 -8.44 -27.80 -9.00
N ASN A 102 -7.18 -27.67 -9.39
CA ASN A 102 -6.03 -28.32 -8.76
C ASN A 102 -5.21 -27.43 -7.82
N ASP A 103 -5.49 -26.13 -7.74
CA ASP A 103 -4.76 -25.16 -6.91
C ASP A 103 -5.09 -25.33 -5.43
N PRO A 104 -4.24 -24.83 -4.51
CA PRO A 104 -4.57 -24.77 -3.08
C PRO A 104 -5.89 -24.05 -2.84
N CYS A 105 -6.70 -24.59 -1.94
CA CYS A 105 -8.05 -24.08 -1.67
C CYS A 105 -7.97 -22.73 -0.95
N PRO A 106 -8.66 -21.68 -1.43
CA PRO A 106 -8.56 -20.34 -0.88
C PRO A 106 -9.16 -20.18 0.51
N CYS A 107 -9.87 -21.19 1.03
CA CYS A 107 -10.35 -21.21 2.42
C CYS A 107 -9.26 -21.51 3.46
N GLY A 108 -8.02 -21.76 3.05
CA GLY A 108 -6.90 -21.99 3.96
C GLY A 108 -6.78 -23.42 4.51
N SER A 109 -7.54 -24.38 3.98
CA SER A 109 -7.52 -25.78 4.44
C SER A 109 -6.26 -26.57 4.07
N GLY A 110 -5.38 -26.02 3.22
CA GLY A 110 -4.21 -26.73 2.67
C GLY A 110 -4.54 -27.81 1.63
N LEU A 111 -5.83 -28.08 1.36
CA LEU A 111 -6.28 -29.04 0.34
C LEU A 111 -6.34 -28.41 -1.05
N LYS A 112 -6.35 -29.22 -2.12
CA LYS A 112 -6.68 -28.73 -3.47
C LYS A 112 -8.14 -28.29 -3.54
N TYR A 113 -8.46 -27.23 -4.29
CA TYR A 113 -9.81 -26.65 -4.40
C TYR A 113 -10.89 -27.72 -4.68
N LYS A 114 -10.65 -28.64 -5.63
CA LYS A 114 -11.57 -29.75 -5.95
C LYS A 114 -11.86 -30.73 -4.82
N LYS A 115 -10.99 -30.81 -3.82
CA LYS A 115 -11.10 -31.71 -2.66
C LYS A 115 -11.67 -30.99 -1.43
N CYS A 116 -12.02 -29.71 -1.55
CA CYS A 116 -12.51 -28.89 -0.46
C CYS A 116 -13.74 -28.09 -0.93
N CYS A 117 -13.67 -26.77 -1.04
CA CYS A 117 -14.81 -25.93 -1.41
C CYS A 117 -15.41 -26.26 -2.79
N GLY A 118 -14.62 -26.79 -3.74
CA GLY A 118 -15.10 -27.20 -5.06
C GLY A 118 -15.94 -28.50 -5.07
N HIS A 119 -16.17 -29.13 -3.92
CA HIS A 119 -16.99 -30.34 -3.79
C HIS A 119 -18.48 -30.05 -3.59
N ALA A 120 -18.83 -28.83 -3.16
CA ALA A 120 -20.20 -28.40 -2.84
C ALA A 120 -21.03 -27.98 -4.08
N ALA A 121 -20.46 -28.07 -5.29
CA ALA A 121 -21.12 -27.77 -6.55
C ALA A 121 -21.65 -29.03 -7.27
N ARG A 122 -22.27 -29.96 -6.53
CA ARG A 122 -22.95 -31.14 -7.09
C ARG A 122 -24.43 -31.12 -6.78
#